data_AF-A0A5J5FCJ1-F1
#
_entry.id   AF-A0A5J5FCJ1-F1
#
_cell.length_a   1.000
_cell.length_b   1.000
_cell.length_c   1.000
_cell.angle_alpha   90.00
_cell.angle_beta   90.00
_cell.angle_gamma   90.00
#
_symmetry.space_group_name_H-M   'P 1'
#
loop_
_entity.id
_entity.type
_entity.pdbx_description
1 polymer ?
#
loop_
_entity_poly.entity_id
_entity_poly.type
_entity_poly.pdbx_seq_one_letter_code
_entity_poly.pdbx_strand_id
1 'polypeptide(L)'
;MTEIEQQNKFAVWHGISRSAIHWEPVIDENKCTGCGMCVVTCGEKRNVFGYDFDRHKAVVMYPENCMVGCNNCTVSCLWNAITHPDVSGIKEVVKSLTTEQLQKELKKKLSDNPSLLA
;
A
#
# COMPACT_ATOMS: atom_id res chain seq x y z
N MET A 1 15.43 -16.26 9.75
CA MET A 1 14.71 -15.61 8.65
C MET A 1 14.13 -16.72 7.80
N THR A 2 12.82 -16.87 7.81
CA THR A 2 12.12 -17.96 7.11
C THR A 2 12.02 -17.64 5.62
N GLU A 3 12.08 -18.65 4.76
CA GLU A 3 12.05 -18.54 3.28
C GLU A 3 10.89 -17.69 2.71
N ILE A 4 9.83 -17.47 3.49
CA ILE A 4 8.69 -16.60 3.16
C ILE A 4 9.09 -15.11 3.05
N GLU A 5 10.07 -14.66 3.84
CA GLU A 5 10.54 -13.27 3.83
C GLU A 5 11.33 -12.93 2.55
N GLN A 6 11.86 -13.94 1.85
CA GLN A 6 12.66 -13.76 0.63
C GLN A 6 11.84 -13.51 -0.64
N GLN A 7 10.50 -13.56 -0.59
CA GLN A 7 9.64 -13.39 -1.78
C GLN A 7 8.71 -12.16 -1.77
N ASN A 8 8.70 -11.35 -0.70
CA ASN A 8 7.88 -10.14 -0.70
C ASN A 8 8.57 -9.01 -1.50
N LYS A 9 8.22 -8.89 -2.78
CA LYS A 9 8.67 -7.80 -3.68
C LYS A 9 8.32 -6.38 -3.20
N PHE A 10 7.55 -6.25 -2.12
CA PHE A 10 7.19 -4.98 -1.48
C PHE A 10 7.86 -4.76 -0.12
N ALA A 11 8.81 -5.62 0.28
CA ALA A 11 9.50 -5.53 1.57
C ALA A 11 10.34 -4.23 1.73
N VAL A 12 10.63 -3.52 0.64
CA VAL A 12 11.40 -2.27 0.66
C VAL A 12 10.66 -1.18 -0.10
N TRP A 13 10.59 0.01 0.49
CA TRP A 13 10.05 1.23 -0.11
C TRP A 13 11.11 2.33 -0.06
N HIS A 14 11.66 2.71 -1.22
CA HIS A 14 12.73 3.71 -1.34
C HIS A 14 13.88 3.49 -0.34
N GLY A 15 14.41 2.27 -0.27
CA GLY A 15 15.51 1.92 0.63
C GLY A 15 15.13 1.72 2.10
N ILE A 16 13.87 1.98 2.48
CA ILE A 16 13.36 1.79 3.83
C ILE A 16 12.62 0.46 3.92
N SER A 17 12.84 -0.29 5.01
CA SER A 17 12.07 -1.52 5.27
C SER A 17 10.58 -1.20 5.37
N ARG A 18 9.75 -1.96 4.65
CA ARG A 18 8.31 -1.75 4.63
C ARG A 18 7.66 -1.93 6.00
N SER A 19 8.16 -2.87 6.80
CA SER A 19 7.71 -3.12 8.17
C SER A 19 8.01 -1.97 9.14
N ALA A 20 8.92 -1.05 8.78
CA ALA A 20 9.24 0.14 9.58
C ALA A 20 8.29 1.33 9.31
N ILE A 21 7.39 1.20 8.33
CA ILE A 21 6.46 2.27 7.92
C ILE A 21 5.05 1.87 8.32
N HIS A 22 4.43 2.63 9.22
CA HIS A 22 3.03 2.41 9.60
C HIS A 22 2.10 3.03 8.55
N TRP A 23 1.60 2.20 7.64
CA TRP A 23 0.69 2.59 6.55
C TRP A 23 -0.10 1.39 6.03
N GLU A 24 -1.14 1.00 6.74
CA GLU A 24 -1.97 -0.12 6.37
C GLU A 24 -3.45 0.24 6.53
N PRO A 25 -4.34 -0.27 5.67
CA PRO A 25 -5.76 -0.05 5.84
C PRO A 25 -6.29 -0.83 7.03
N VAL A 26 -7.28 -0.28 7.71
CA VAL A 26 -8.11 -0.98 8.70
C VAL A 26 -9.56 -0.99 8.21
N ILE A 27 -10.25 -2.13 8.39
CA ILE A 27 -11.67 -2.27 8.04
C ILE A 27 -12.51 -2.25 9.32
N ASP A 28 -13.49 -1.36 9.37
CA ASP A 28 -14.57 -1.37 10.35
C ASP A 28 -15.65 -2.36 9.89
N GLU A 29 -15.69 -3.54 10.51
CA GLU A 29 -16.62 -4.62 10.13
C GLU A 29 -18.10 -4.23 10.30
N ASN A 30 -18.42 -3.27 11.19
CA ASN A 30 -19.79 -2.80 11.40
C ASN A 30 -20.30 -1.95 10.23
N LYS A 31 -19.39 -1.26 9.54
CA LYS A 31 -19.71 -0.44 8.35
C LYS A 31 -19.52 -1.20 7.04
N CYS A 32 -18.64 -2.20 7.04
CA CYS A 32 -18.36 -3.00 5.85
C CYS A 32 -19.62 -3.78 5.43
N THR A 33 -20.14 -3.52 4.23
CA THR A 33 -21.32 -4.22 3.69
C THR A 33 -20.97 -5.46 2.87
N GLY A 34 -19.68 -5.74 2.67
CA GLY A 34 -19.23 -6.86 1.83
C GLY A 34 -19.27 -6.55 0.32
N CYS A 35 -19.37 -5.30 -0.10
CA CYS A 35 -19.46 -4.97 -1.54
C CYS A 35 -18.21 -5.34 -2.38
N GLY A 36 -17.08 -5.66 -1.75
CA GLY A 36 -15.87 -6.10 -2.45
C GLY A 36 -15.11 -5.03 -3.23
N MET A 37 -15.57 -3.76 -3.23
CA MET A 37 -14.93 -2.67 -4.00
C MET A 37 -13.44 -2.50 -3.70
N CYS A 38 -13.04 -2.62 -2.43
CA CYS A 38 -11.64 -2.53 -2.03
C CYS A 38 -10.79 -3.70 -2.55
N VAL A 39 -11.37 -4.89 -2.67
CA VAL A 39 -10.69 -6.09 -3.18
C VAL A 39 -10.36 -5.93 -4.66
N VAL A 40 -11.28 -5.41 -5.47
CA VAL A 40 -11.07 -5.23 -6.92
C VAL A 40 -10.30 -3.95 -7.28
N THR A 41 -10.36 -2.90 -6.44
CA THR A 41 -9.67 -1.63 -6.69
C THR A 41 -8.19 -1.68 -6.30
N CYS A 42 -7.85 -2.45 -5.27
CA CYS A 42 -6.47 -2.56 -4.84
C CYS A 42 -5.66 -3.23 -5.97
N GLY A 43 -4.54 -2.63 -6.36
CA GLY A 43 -3.79 -3.11 -7.52
C GLY A 43 -3.47 -4.61 -7.43
N GLU A 44 -3.76 -5.34 -8.50
CA GLU A 44 -3.68 -6.82 -8.60
C GLU A 44 -2.34 -7.40 -8.15
N LYS A 45 -1.27 -6.61 -8.25
CA LYS A 45 0.07 -7.06 -7.84
C LYS A 45 0.28 -7.05 -6.33
N ARG A 46 -0.50 -6.26 -5.57
CA ARG A 46 -0.34 -6.02 -4.13
C ARG A 46 -1.24 -6.89 -3.26
N ASN A 47 -2.46 -7.19 -3.71
CA ASN A 47 -3.39 -8.10 -3.04
C ASN A 47 -3.56 -7.80 -1.53
N VAL A 48 -3.69 -6.53 -1.13
CA VAL A 48 -3.77 -6.16 0.31
C VAL A 48 -5.03 -6.74 0.96
N PHE A 49 -6.13 -6.76 0.22
CA PHE A 49 -7.42 -7.23 0.69
C PHE A 49 -7.74 -8.64 0.19
N GLY A 50 -8.45 -9.39 1.02
CA GLY A 50 -9.15 -10.62 0.65
C GLY A 50 -10.65 -10.49 0.89
N TYR A 51 -11.39 -11.56 0.65
CA TYR A 51 -12.82 -11.63 0.88
C TYR A 51 -13.18 -12.90 1.66
N ASP A 52 -13.91 -12.73 2.74
CA ASP A 52 -14.48 -13.80 3.55
C ASP A 52 -15.92 -14.05 3.09
N PHE A 53 -16.13 -15.17 2.40
CA PHE A 53 -17.44 -15.53 1.84
C PHE A 53 -18.45 -15.94 2.91
N ASP A 54 -18.03 -16.56 4.00
CA ASP A 54 -18.93 -16.99 5.06
C ASP A 54 -19.48 -15.78 5.81
N ARG A 55 -18.60 -14.83 6.17
CA ARG A 55 -18.99 -13.60 6.87
C ARG A 55 -19.54 -12.52 5.95
N HIS A 56 -19.39 -12.66 4.63
CA HIS A 56 -19.70 -11.63 3.64
C HIS A 56 -18.99 -10.29 3.94
N LYS A 57 -17.67 -10.36 4.20
CA LYS A 57 -16.85 -9.18 4.55
C LYS A 57 -15.54 -9.18 3.77
N ALA A 58 -15.10 -7.98 3.38
CA ALA A 58 -13.72 -7.78 3.00
C ALA A 58 -12.81 -7.89 4.23
N VAL A 59 -11.62 -8.43 4.04
CA VAL A 59 -10.61 -8.61 5.10
C VAL A 59 -9.25 -8.06 4.62
N VAL A 60 -8.41 -7.62 5.55
CA VAL A 60 -7.02 -7.22 5.23
C VAL A 60 -6.14 -8.46 5.41
N MET A 61 -5.60 -8.98 4.30
CA MET A 61 -4.79 -10.20 4.31
C MET A 61 -3.29 -9.90 4.34
N TYR A 62 -2.87 -8.85 3.63
CA TYR A 62 -1.45 -8.52 3.47
C TYR A 62 -1.23 -7.00 3.69
N PRO A 63 -1.31 -6.52 4.94
CA PRO A 63 -1.26 -5.09 5.25
C PRO A 63 0.04 -4.43 4.75
N GLU A 64 1.18 -5.10 4.90
CA GLU A 64 2.48 -4.58 4.47
C GLU A 64 2.61 -4.44 2.94
N ASN A 65 1.77 -5.12 2.16
CA ASN A 65 1.77 -4.93 0.70
C ASN A 65 1.12 -3.60 0.29
N CYS A 66 0.48 -2.88 1.22
CA CYS A 66 -0.12 -1.58 0.93
C CYS A 66 0.95 -0.60 0.45
N MET A 67 0.65 0.11 -0.65
CA MET A 67 1.53 1.15 -1.17
C MET A 67 1.55 2.32 -0.19
N VAL A 68 2.72 2.64 0.34
CA VAL A 68 2.92 3.77 1.25
C VAL A 68 2.37 5.05 0.62
N GLY A 69 1.45 5.72 1.32
CA GLY A 69 0.79 6.95 0.89
C GLY A 69 -0.43 6.77 -0.04
N CYS A 70 -0.72 5.57 -0.53
CA CYS A 70 -1.94 5.30 -1.29
C CYS A 70 -3.14 5.12 -0.34
N ASN A 71 -4.27 5.76 -0.65
CA ASN A 71 -5.51 5.65 0.12
C ASN A 71 -6.77 5.47 -0.76
N ASN A 72 -6.63 5.05 -2.02
CA ASN A 72 -7.75 4.94 -2.96
C ASN A 72 -8.88 4.03 -2.46
N CYS A 73 -8.57 2.95 -1.74
CA CYS A 73 -9.58 2.08 -1.14
C CYS A 73 -10.40 2.77 -0.03
N THR A 74 -9.81 3.71 0.71
CA THR A 74 -10.56 4.59 1.63
C THR A 74 -11.47 5.52 0.87
N VAL A 75 -10.96 6.21 -0.16
CA VAL A 75 -11.73 7.17 -0.97
C VAL A 75 -12.90 6.49 -1.70
N SER A 76 -12.68 5.29 -2.24
CA SER A 76 -13.69 4.53 -3.00
C SER A 76 -14.70 3.78 -2.13
N CYS A 77 -14.48 3.69 -0.82
CA CYS A 77 -15.41 3.00 0.07
C CYS A 77 -16.63 3.87 0.35
N LEU A 78 -17.74 3.60 -0.36
CA LEU A 78 -19.01 4.30 -0.19
C LEU A 78 -19.57 4.27 1.25
N TRP A 79 -19.15 3.29 2.04
CA TRP A 79 -19.63 3.06 3.41
C TRP A 79 -18.69 3.61 4.49
N ASN A 80 -17.60 4.29 4.10
CA ASN A 80 -16.57 4.80 5.02
C ASN A 80 -16.07 3.72 6.00
N ALA A 81 -15.98 2.48 5.53
CA ALA A 81 -15.57 1.33 6.33
C ALA A 81 -14.05 1.15 6.38
N ILE A 82 -13.28 1.91 5.61
CA ILE A 82 -11.82 1.73 5.49
C ILE A 82 -11.11 3.00 5.91
N THR A 83 -10.20 2.89 6.87
CA THR A 83 -9.33 4.00 7.31
C THR A 83 -7.86 3.68 7.06
N HIS A 84 -7.04 4.73 6.93
CA HIS A 84 -5.58 4.65 6.94
C HIS A 84 -5.03 5.50 8.09
N PRO A 85 -3.76 5.29 8.49
CA PRO A 85 -3.07 6.18 9.41
C PRO A 85 -3.02 7.62 8.90
N ASP A 86 -2.69 8.55 9.79
CA ASP A 86 -2.52 9.96 9.42
C ASP A 86 -1.33 10.15 8.47
N VAL A 87 -1.52 10.98 7.45
CA VAL A 87 -0.52 11.23 6.39
C VAL A 87 0.73 11.95 6.90
N SER A 88 0.69 12.60 8.06
CA SER A 88 1.85 13.27 8.66
C SER A 88 2.99 12.29 8.92
N GLY A 89 2.69 11.06 9.35
CA GLY A 89 3.70 10.02 9.56
C GLY A 89 4.49 9.71 8.28
N ILE A 90 3.83 9.69 7.13
CA ILE A 90 4.50 9.49 5.84
C ILE A 90 5.40 10.67 5.47
N LYS A 91 4.98 11.90 5.77
CA LYS A 91 5.81 13.08 5.51
C LYS A 91 7.12 13.03 6.30
N GLU A 92 7.10 12.56 7.55
CA GLU A 92 8.32 12.38 8.34
C GLU A 92 9.22 11.28 7.77
N VAL A 93 8.64 10.16 7.32
CA VAL A 93 9.41 9.11 6.62
C VAL A 93 10.05 9.66 5.35
N VAL A 94 9.33 10.45 4.54
CA VAL A 94 9.88 11.05 3.30
C VAL A 94 11.01 12.03 3.61
N LYS A 95 10.94 12.79 4.70
CA LYS A 95 12.04 13.70 5.12
C LYS A 95 13.34 12.96 5.45
N SER A 96 13.27 11.67 5.77
CA SER A 96 14.47 10.85 5.99
C SER A 96 15.19 10.43 4.70
N LEU A 97 14.54 10.59 3.54
CA LEU A 97 15.13 10.28 2.24
C LEU A 97 16.04 11.42 1.77
N THR A 98 17.20 11.08 1.21
CA THR A 98 18.12 12.09 0.69
C THR A 98 17.79 12.50 -0.73
N THR A 99 18.10 13.75 -1.09
CA THR A 99 17.95 14.24 -2.46
C THR A 99 18.76 13.39 -3.44
N GLU A 100 19.97 12.97 -3.07
CA GLU A 100 20.85 12.16 -3.92
C GLU A 100 20.20 10.81 -4.25
N GLN A 101 19.58 10.17 -3.25
CA GLN A 101 18.89 8.90 -3.46
C GLN A 101 17.71 9.08 -4.42
N LEU A 102 16.86 10.09 -4.18
CA LEU A 102 15.70 10.36 -5.03
C LEU A 102 16.12 10.67 -6.47
N GLN A 103 17.18 11.45 -6.67
CA GLN A 103 17.72 11.76 -7.99
C GLN A 103 18.27 10.51 -8.69
N LYS A 104 18.93 9.62 -7.95
CA LYS A 104 19.42 8.34 -8.50
C LYS A 104 18.26 7.46 -8.95
N GLU A 105 17.23 7.29 -8.13
CA GLU A 105 16.05 6.49 -8.44
C GLU A 105 15.26 7.08 -9.62
N LEU A 106 15.09 8.40 -9.67
CA LEU A 106 14.44 9.11 -10.77
C LEU A 106 15.18 8.88 -12.10
N LYS A 107 16.49 9.11 -12.13
CA LYS A 107 17.33 8.90 -13.33
C LYS A 107 17.23 7.46 -13.82
N LYS A 108 17.29 6.48 -12.91
CA LYS A 108 17.12 5.07 -13.26
C LYS A 108 15.74 4.81 -13.88
N LYS A 109 14.67 5.29 -13.27
CA LYS A 109 13.29 5.07 -13.75
C LYS A 109 13.07 5.66 -15.15
N LEU A 110 13.59 6.86 -15.40
CA LEU A 110 13.50 7.52 -16.71
C LEU A 110 14.36 6.84 -17.77
N SER A 111 15.55 6.33 -17.40
CA SER A 111 16.39 5.53 -18.29
C SER A 111 15.71 4.21 -18.68
N ASP A 112 15.06 3.54 -17.72
CA ASP A 112 14.37 2.27 -17.95
C ASP A 112 13.05 2.46 -18.73
N ASN A 113 12.45 3.65 -18.68
CA ASN A 113 11.17 3.97 -19.31
C ASN A 113 11.22 5.34 -20.00
N PRO A 114 11.87 5.46 -21.17
CA PRO A 114 12.04 6.74 -21.87
C PRO A 114 10.71 7.42 -22.25
N SER A 115 9.61 6.65 -22.38
CA SER A 115 8.26 7.17 -22.65
C SER A 115 7.66 8.01 -21.51
N LEU A 116 8.29 8.03 -20.33
CA LEU A 116 7.88 8.88 -19.20
C LEU A 116 8.48 10.29 -19.25
N LEU A 117 9.34 10.58 -20.24
CA LEU A 117 9.79 11.93 -20.55
C LEU A 117 8.70 12.62 -21.39
N ALA A 118 8.25 13.78 -20.93
CA ALA A 118 7.26 14.60 -21.63
C ALA A 118 7.89 15.39 -22.79
#